data_AF-A0A0F9LQM8-F1
#
_entry.id   AF-A0A0F9LQM8-F1
#
_cell.length_a   1.000
_cell.length_b   1.000
_cell.length_c   1.000
_cell.angle_alpha   90.00
_cell.angle_beta   90.00
_cell.angle_gamma   90.00
#
_symmetry.space_group_name_H-M   'P 1'
#
loop_
_entity.id
_entity.type
_entity.pdbx_description
1 polymer ?
#
loop_
_entity_poly.entity_id
_entity_poly.type
_entity_poly.pdbx_seq_one_letter_code
_entity_poly.pdbx_strand_id
1 'polypeptide(L)' 'MVIVKLHKQHTSVVMTVPKILCKALGLCAGDYVIIEQVDSSQVATLQKFIPEDIRNVREKRNPDRKNKDSSA' A
#
# COMPACT_ATOMS: atom_id res chain seq x y z
N MET A 1 11.23 11.44 10.99
CA MET A 1 9.80 11.78 11.11
C MET A 1 9.57 13.11 10.39
N VAL A 2 8.60 13.19 9.48
CA VAL A 2 8.29 14.43 8.75
C VAL A 2 6.91 14.89 9.21
N ILE A 3 6.78 16.15 9.62
CA ILE A 3 5.49 16.74 9.96
C ILE A 3 4.91 17.33 8.68
N VAL A 4 3.72 16.87 8.32
CA VAL A 4 2.96 17.38 7.17
C VAL A 4 1.68 18.04 7.65
N LYS A 5 1.24 19.08 6.92
CA LYS A 5 -0.04 19.73 7.18
C LYS A 5 -1.10 19.13 6.27
N LEU A 6 -2.25 18.80 6.87
CA LEU A 6 -3.45 18.41 6.14
C LEU A 6 -4.27 19.65 5.80
N HIS A 7 -4.76 19.71 4.57
CA HIS A 7 -5.58 20.79 4.06
C HIS A 7 -6.90 20.22 3.54
N LYS A 8 -7.98 20.99 3.63
CA LYS A 8 -9.24 20.67 2.96
C LYS A 8 -9.23 21.31 1.57
N GLN A 9 -9.43 20.51 0.53
CA GLN A 9 -9.59 20.96 -0.84
C GLN A 9 -10.92 20.44 -1.37
N HIS A 10 -11.87 21.34 -1.59
CA HIS A 10 -13.27 21.00 -1.89
C HIS A 10 -13.86 20.04 -0.84
N THR A 11 -14.17 18.81 -1.25
CA THR A 11 -14.74 17.73 -0.42
C THR A 11 -13.68 16.77 0.14
N SER A 12 -12.40 16.97 -0.20
CA SER A 12 -11.33 16.03 0.10
C SER A 12 -10.32 16.61 1.10
N VAL A 13 -9.71 15.74 1.91
CA VAL A 13 -8.54 16.07 2.71
C VAL A 13 -7.30 15.72 1.89
N VAL A 14 -6.38 16.69 1.75
CA VAL A 14 -5.16 16.55 0.97
C VAL A 14 -3.94 16.83 1.84
N MET A 15 -2.85 16.12 1.58
CA MET A 15 -1.53 16.40 2.15
C MET A 15 -0.58 16.80 1.03
N THR A 16 0.28 17.78 1.28
CA THR A 16 1.37 18.10 0.33
C THR A 16 2.60 17.31 0.73
N VAL A 17 3.08 16.46 -0.17
CA VAL A 17 4.33 15.72 0.02
C VAL A 17 5.46 16.47 -0.68
N PRO A 18 6.53 16.87 0.04
CA PRO A 18 7.70 17.50 -0.57
C PRO A 18 8.28 16.66 -1.70
N LYS A 19 8.67 17.31 -2.81
CA LYS A 19 9.21 16.65 -4.02
C LYS A 19 10.40 15.74 -3.72
N ILE A 20 11.22 16.07 -2.72
CA ILE A 20 12.35 15.24 -2.28
C ILE A 20 11.88 13.88 -1.72
N LEU A 21 10.77 13.85 -0.99
CA LEU A 21 10.20 12.61 -0.46
C LEU A 21 9.55 11.80 -1.57
N CYS A 22 8.86 12.46 -2.51
CA CYS A 22 8.33 11.77 -3.68
C CYS A 22 9.45 11.05 -4.45
N LYS A 23 10.59 11.72 -4.68
CA LYS A 23 11.75 11.10 -5.31
C LYS A 23 12.33 9.95 -4.49
N ALA A 24 12.50 10.14 -3.19
CA ALA A 24 13.05 9.11 -2.30
C ALA A 24 12.17 7.85 -2.23
N LEU A 25 10.84 8.02 -2.33
CA LEU A 25 9.85 6.93 -2.31
C LEU A 25 9.48 6.43 -3.72
N GLY A 26 10.12 6.96 -4.77
CA GLY A 26 9.82 6.59 -6.15
C GLY A 26 8.38 6.90 -6.60
N LEU A 27 7.75 7.92 -6.01
CA LEU A 27 6.37 8.32 -6.28
C LEU A 27 6.28 9.30 -7.46
N CYS A 28 5.35 9.00 -8.37
CA CYS A 28 4.95 9.83 -9.50
C CYS A 28 3.48 10.28 -9.35
N ALA A 29 3.09 11.31 -10.11
CA ALA A 29 1.69 11.72 -10.15
C ALA A 29 0.80 10.57 -10.69
N GLY A 30 -0.27 10.25 -9.97
CA GLY A 30 -1.17 9.14 -10.31
C GLY A 30 -0.81 7.81 -9.64
N ASP A 31 0.34 7.70 -8.97
CA ASP A 31 0.67 6.53 -8.15
C ASP A 31 -0.29 6.44 -6.95
N TYR A 32 -0.69 5.20 -6.64
CA TYR A 32 -1.39 4.90 -5.39
C TYR A 32 -0.38 4.74 -4.25
N VAL A 33 -0.80 5.11 -3.05
CA VAL A 33 -0.01 4.97 -1.82
C VAL A 33 -0.81 4.28 -0.73
N ILE A 34 -0.13 3.48 0.08
CA ILE A 34 -0.67 2.89 1.30
C ILE A 34 -0.32 3.82 2.45
N ILE A 35 -1.31 4.14 3.29
CA ILE A 35 -1.14 4.92 4.50
C ILE A 35 -1.59 4.04 5.67
N GLU A 36 -0.65 3.69 6.55
CA GLU A 36 -0.92 2.84 7.70
C GLU A 36 -0.55 3.58 8.99
N GLN A 37 -1.42 3.46 10.00
CA GLN A 37 -1.14 3.99 11.32
C GLN A 37 -0.22 3.01 12.05
N VAL A 38 0.91 3.50 12.56
CA VAL A 38 1.92 2.63 13.18
C VAL A 38 1.48 2.19 14.59
N ASP A 39 0.79 3.07 15.33
CA ASP A 39 0.28 2.84 16.70
C ASP A 39 -0.82 3.86 17.07
N SER A 40 -1.27 3.93 18.32
CA SER A 40 -2.13 5.02 18.83
C SER A 40 -1.47 6.42 18.81
N SER A 41 -0.21 6.51 18.38
CA SER A 41 0.46 7.76 18.09
C SER A 41 -0.11 8.40 16.81
N GLN A 42 -0.05 9.73 16.69
CA GLN A 42 -0.45 10.46 15.48
C GLN A 42 0.56 10.29 14.33
N VAL A 43 1.18 9.11 14.23
CA VAL A 43 2.23 8.78 13.27
C VAL A 43 1.66 7.75 12.29
N ALA A 44 1.84 8.04 11.00
CA ALA A 44 1.50 7.13 9.92
C ALA A 44 2.71 6.89 9.02
N THR A 45 2.81 5.68 8.48
CA THR A 45 3.73 5.33 7.39
C THR A 45 3.06 5.61 6.06
N LEU A 46 3.87 5.98 5.07
CA LEU A 46 3.44 6.19 3.70
C LEU A 46 4.33 5.35 2.79
N GLN A 47 3.71 4.43 2.05
CA GLN A 47 4.41 3.48 1.18
C GLN A 47 3.82 3.55 -0.23
N LYS A 48 4.68 3.37 -1.24
CA LYS A 48 4.21 3.24 -2.64
C LYS A 48 3.46 1.91 -2.78
N PHE A 49 2.28 1.94 -3.37
CA PHE A 49 1.56 0.70 -3.71
C PHE A 49 2.25 0.02 -4.90
N ILE A 50 2.62 -1.25 -4.75
CA ILE A 50 3.17 -2.06 -5.84
C ILE A 50 2.15 -3.18 -6.15
N PRO A 51 1.59 -3.26 -7.37
CA PRO A 51 0.58 -4.28 -7.72
C PRO A 51 1.02 -5.73 -7.48
N GLU A 52 2.33 -5.99 -7.49
CA GLU A 52 2.95 -7.30 -7.24
C GLU A 52 2.80 -7.77 -5.78
N ASP A 53 2.53 -6.87 -4.83
CA ASP A 53 2.27 -7.21 -3.42
C ASP A 53 1.03 -8.12 -3.25
N ILE A 54 0.13 -8.14 -4.23
CA ILE A 54 -1.08 -8.99 -4.22
C ILE A 54 -0.74 -10.45 -4.60
N ARG A 55 0.31 -10.70 -5.42
CA ARG A 55 0.62 -12.07 -5.89
C ARG A 55 1.13 -12.97 -4.76
N ASN A 56 1.83 -12.42 -3.78
CA ASN A 56 2.37 -13.17 -2.63
C ASN A 56 1.32 -13.61 -1.60
N VAL A 57 0.10 -13.04 -1.64
CA VAL A 57 -1.00 -13.45 -0.76
C VAL A 57 -1.82 -14.59 -1.37
N ARG A 58 -1.88 -14.69 -2.71
CA ARG A 58 -2.66 -15.74 -3.39
C ARG A 58 -1.97 -17.10 -3.45
N GLU A 59 -0.64 -17.15 -3.42
CA GLU A 59 0.11 -18.43 -3.48
C GLU A 59 0.18 -19.18 -2.12
N LYS A 60 -0.16 -18.52 -1.00
CA LYS A 60 -0.26 -19.18 0.33
C LYS A 60 -1.62 -19.82 0.60
N ARG A 61 -2.36 -20.28 -0.42
CA ARG A 61 -3.56 -21.12 -0.24
C ARG A 61 -3.40 -22.47 -0.94
N ASN A 62 -3.00 -23.46 -0.12
CA ASN A 62 -3.18 -24.91 -0.25
C ASN A 62 -2.69 -25.62 -1.53
N PRO A 63 -1.57 -26.39 -1.45
CA PRO A 63 -1.28 -27.46 -2.40
C PRO A 63 -2.17 -28.71 -2.26
N ASP A 64 -3.11 -28.74 -1.31
CA ASP A 64 -3.83 -29.97 -0.90
C ASP A 64 -5.09 -30.36 -1.69
N ARG A 65 -5.19 -29.97 -2.97
CA ARG A 65 -6.29 -30.45 -3.83
C ARG A 65 -5.80 -30.87 -5.21
N LYS A 66 -5.41 -32.14 -5.33
CA LYS A 66 -6.00 -33.13 -6.24
C LYS A 66 -5.19 -34.44 -6.17
N ASN A 67 -5.52 -35.30 -5.22
CA ASN A 67 -5.50 -36.73 -5.46
C ASN A 67 -6.90 -37.26 -5.15
N LYS A 68 -7.67 -37.47 -6.21
CA LYS A 68 -8.81 -38.38 -6.18
C LYS A 68 -8.91 -39.00 -7.55
N ASP A 69 -8.35 -40.20 -7.61
CA ASP A 69 -8.70 -41.36 -8.42
C ASP A 69 -9.63 -41.11 -9.62
N SER A 70 -9.14 -41.50 -10.79
CA SER A 70 -10.00 -42.07 -11.83
C SER A 70 -9.20 -43.15 -12.54
N SER A 71 -9.15 -44.31 -11.89
CA SER A 71 -9.01 -45.60 -12.55
C SER A 71 -10.34 -45.92 -13.21
N ALA A 72 -10.42 -45.82 -14.54
CA ALA A 72 -11.34 -46.53 -15.42
C ALA A 72 -10.98 -46.21 -16.87
#